data_AF-A0A5B7RDL8-F1
#
_entry.id   AF-A0A5B7RDL8-F1
#
_cell.length_a   1.000
_cell.length_b   1.000
_cell.length_c   1.000
_cell.angle_alpha   90.00
_cell.angle_beta   90.00
_cell.angle_gamma   90.00
#
_symmetry.space_group_name_H-M   'P 1'
#
loop_
_entity.id
_entity.type
_entity.pdbx_description
1 polymer ?
#
loop_
_entity_poly.entity_id
_entity_poly.type
_entity_poly.pdbx_seq_one_letter_code
_entity_poly.pdbx_strand_id
1 'polypeptide(L)'
;MTPRSRLAVTTGVATTTLLALTACGSIAADSPTDASLEGFCTASAAIDRTAGDFAAGLAETGTPAGVSEQVRDGFEIYVDALDDKGDEAYDEARNTLAVPRDDVADGDAFISYMTDTCEQYFADRAVAGGDASAP
;
A
#
# COMPACT_ATOMS: atom_id res chain seq x y z
N MET A 1 -66.12 12.58 26.84
CA MET A 1 -65.65 11.87 25.63
C MET A 1 -64.29 12.47 25.25
N THR A 2 -63.34 11.58 24.97
CA THR A 2 -61.87 11.71 25.09
C THR A 2 -61.19 12.57 24.01
N PRO A 3 -60.12 13.32 24.34
CA PRO A 3 -59.23 13.91 23.33
C PRO A 3 -58.26 12.85 22.78
N ARG A 4 -58.13 12.76 21.45
CA ARG A 4 -57.14 11.93 20.76
C ARG A 4 -55.87 12.75 20.51
N SER A 5 -54.80 12.45 21.25
CA SER A 5 -53.47 13.00 21.01
C SER A 5 -52.75 12.23 19.91
N ARG A 6 -52.20 12.95 18.93
CA ARG A 6 -51.38 12.41 17.84
C ARG A 6 -49.96 12.15 18.37
N LEU A 7 -49.50 10.91 18.33
CA LEU A 7 -48.10 10.55 18.55
C LEU A 7 -47.37 10.63 17.20
N ALA A 8 -46.52 11.64 17.06
CA ALA A 8 -45.54 11.71 15.99
C ALA A 8 -44.35 10.82 16.39
N VAL A 9 -44.07 9.81 15.57
CA VAL A 9 -42.88 8.96 15.71
C VAL A 9 -41.75 9.64 14.93
N THR A 10 -40.85 10.31 15.64
CA THR A 10 -39.56 10.77 15.09
C THR A 10 -38.60 9.60 15.08
N THR A 11 -38.39 8.99 13.92
CA THR A 11 -37.28 8.06 13.67
C THR A 11 -35.96 8.83 13.72
N GLY A 12 -35.24 8.71 14.84
CA GLY A 12 -33.86 9.14 14.96
C GLY A 12 -32.96 8.17 14.19
N VAL A 13 -32.34 8.65 13.11
CA VAL A 13 -31.22 7.96 12.47
C VAL A 13 -29.98 8.33 13.27
N ALA A 14 -29.56 7.45 14.17
CA ALA A 14 -28.24 7.53 14.79
C ALA A 14 -27.22 7.05 13.75
N THR A 15 -26.68 7.97 12.95
CA THR A 15 -25.48 7.70 12.15
C THR A 15 -24.30 7.64 13.11
N THR A 16 -23.89 6.43 13.47
CA THR A 16 -22.60 6.15 14.12
C THR A 16 -21.46 6.36 13.10
N THR A 17 -21.01 7.59 12.94
CA THR A 17 -19.70 7.91 12.35
C THR A 17 -18.67 7.98 13.48
N LEU A 18 -18.24 6.81 13.94
CA LEU A 18 -17.11 6.64 14.85
C LEU A 18 -16.06 5.84 14.07
N LEU A 19 -15.15 6.53 13.37
CA LEU A 19 -13.84 6.03 12.87
C LEU A 19 -13.01 7.13 12.17
N ALA A 20 -13.12 8.40 12.60
CA ALA A 20 -12.28 9.50 12.08
C ALA A 20 -11.01 9.68 12.92
N LEU A 21 -10.24 8.61 13.07
CA LEU A 21 -8.83 8.65 13.49
C LEU A 21 -7.94 8.36 12.26
N THR A 22 -8.26 8.95 11.12
CA THR A 22 -7.26 9.14 10.06
C THR A 22 -6.19 10.04 10.64
N ALA A 23 -5.14 9.40 11.16
CA ALA A 23 -3.84 10.02 11.36
C ALA A 23 -3.52 10.83 10.10
N CYS A 24 -2.92 12.01 10.28
CA CYS A 24 -2.52 12.88 9.18
C CYS A 24 -1.89 12.06 8.06
N GLY A 25 -2.44 12.20 6.85
CA GLY A 25 -2.15 11.40 5.66
C GLY A 25 -0.68 11.06 5.54
N SER A 26 -0.40 9.76 5.58
CA SER A 26 0.89 9.25 5.26
C SER A 26 1.13 9.36 3.75
N ILE A 27 2.39 9.36 3.31
CA ILE A 27 2.70 9.57 1.90
C ILE A 27 2.07 8.47 1.02
N ALA A 28 1.82 7.29 1.62
CA ALA A 28 1.22 6.14 0.97
C ALA A 28 -0.32 6.14 0.92
N ALA A 29 -0.98 6.86 1.82
CA ALA A 29 -2.45 6.80 1.96
C ALA A 29 -3.19 7.26 0.68
N ASP A 30 -2.62 8.24 -0.03
CA ASP A 30 -3.14 8.77 -1.29
C ASP A 30 -2.50 8.11 -2.53
N SER A 31 -1.68 7.07 -2.35
CA SER A 31 -1.00 6.41 -3.47
C SER A 31 -1.99 5.76 -4.43
N PRO A 32 -1.72 5.78 -5.75
CA PRO A 32 -2.54 5.10 -6.74
C PRO A 32 -2.82 3.63 -6.38
N THR A 33 -3.97 3.12 -6.81
CA THR A 33 -4.40 1.72 -6.57
C THR A 33 -4.56 0.94 -7.89
N ASP A 34 -4.11 1.53 -8.99
CA ASP A 34 -4.22 1.00 -10.35
C ASP A 34 -2.89 1.08 -11.10
N ALA A 35 -1.77 1.00 -10.37
CA ALA A 35 -0.45 1.00 -10.96
C ALA A 35 -0.28 -0.15 -11.97
N SER A 36 0.42 0.12 -13.06
CA SER A 36 0.84 -0.98 -13.94
C SER A 36 1.84 -1.88 -13.22
N LEU A 37 1.81 -3.19 -13.51
CA LEU A 37 2.79 -4.17 -13.00
C LEU A 37 4.24 -3.74 -13.30
N GLU A 38 4.49 -3.21 -14.50
CA GLU A 38 5.81 -2.70 -14.88
C GLU A 38 6.24 -1.50 -14.03
N GLY A 39 5.35 -0.53 -13.83
CA GLY A 39 5.62 0.64 -13.00
C GLY A 39 5.93 0.24 -11.56
N PHE A 40 5.06 -0.58 -10.96
CA PHE A 40 5.24 -1.09 -9.61
C PHE A 40 6.59 -1.82 -9.45
N CYS A 41 6.89 -2.80 -10.30
CA CYS A 41 8.13 -3.56 -10.19
C CYS A 41 9.40 -2.77 -10.52
N THR A 42 9.29 -1.75 -11.37
CA THR A 42 10.41 -0.83 -11.64
C THR A 42 10.70 0.01 -10.40
N ALA A 43 9.66 0.54 -9.74
CA ALA A 43 9.81 1.30 -8.50
C ALA A 43 10.37 0.42 -7.37
N SER A 44 9.84 -0.80 -7.18
CA SER A 44 10.34 -1.77 -6.21
C SER A 44 11.80 -2.21 -6.44
N ALA A 45 12.30 -2.10 -7.66
CA ALA A 45 13.68 -2.46 -8.02
C ALA A 45 14.70 -1.32 -7.80
N ALA A 46 14.25 -0.10 -7.46
CA ALA A 46 15.10 1.07 -7.26
C ALA A 46 15.83 1.07 -5.90
N ILE A 47 16.39 -0.08 -5.51
CA ILE A 47 17.01 -0.31 -4.19
C ILE A 47 18.33 0.43 -3.97
N ASP A 48 18.87 1.08 -5.01
CA ASP A 48 20.07 1.90 -4.96
C ASP A 48 19.82 3.31 -4.38
N ARG A 49 18.57 3.62 -4.03
CA ARG A 49 18.11 4.89 -3.48
C ARG A 49 18.24 4.95 -1.94
N THR A 50 18.04 6.15 -1.40
CA THR A 50 17.76 6.30 0.04
C THR A 50 16.38 5.72 0.35
N ALA A 51 16.12 5.43 1.62
CA ALA A 51 14.86 4.89 2.07
C ALA A 51 13.68 5.82 1.74
N GLY A 52 13.83 7.12 1.97
CA GLY A 52 12.84 8.14 1.64
C GLY A 52 12.60 8.28 0.14
N ASP A 53 13.65 8.28 -0.69
CA ASP A 53 13.49 8.34 -2.15
C ASP A 53 12.80 7.08 -2.68
N PHE A 54 13.12 5.91 -2.11
CA PHE A 54 12.46 4.65 -2.44
C PHE A 54 10.99 4.66 -2.03
N ALA A 55 10.68 5.11 -0.80
CA ALA A 55 9.34 5.25 -0.29
C ALA A 55 8.51 6.20 -1.16
N ALA A 56 9.03 7.37 -1.50
CA ALA A 56 8.37 8.34 -2.37
C ALA A 56 8.11 7.77 -3.77
N GLY A 57 9.07 7.04 -4.35
CA GLY A 57 8.89 6.39 -5.65
C GLY A 57 7.79 5.32 -5.65
N LEU A 58 7.73 4.51 -4.58
CA LEU A 58 6.64 3.57 -4.38
C LEU A 58 5.31 4.29 -4.15
N ALA A 59 5.28 5.33 -3.33
CA ALA A 59 4.08 6.11 -3.03
C ALA A 59 3.49 6.79 -4.27
N GLU A 60 4.35 7.36 -5.12
CA GLU A 60 3.95 7.97 -6.38
C GLU A 60 3.41 6.93 -7.37
N THR A 61 4.05 5.75 -7.43
CA THR A 61 3.66 4.67 -8.34
C THR A 61 2.36 4.00 -7.90
N GLY A 62 2.22 3.75 -6.59
CA GLY A 62 1.12 3.01 -6.00
C GLY A 62 1.19 1.51 -6.19
N THR A 63 0.08 0.83 -5.90
CA THR A 63 -0.06 -0.62 -5.99
C THR A 63 -0.85 -1.03 -7.23
N PRO A 64 -0.63 -2.23 -7.79
CA PRO A 64 -1.47 -2.74 -8.86
C PRO A 64 -2.94 -2.90 -8.45
N ALA A 65 -3.83 -2.86 -9.43
CA ALA A 65 -5.26 -3.09 -9.20
C ALA A 65 -5.54 -4.53 -8.73
N GLY A 66 -6.48 -4.67 -7.81
CA GLY A 66 -6.98 -5.97 -7.35
C GLY A 66 -6.11 -6.66 -6.30
N VAL A 67 -5.12 -5.98 -5.71
CA VAL A 67 -4.46 -6.44 -4.48
C VAL A 67 -5.46 -6.49 -3.33
N SER A 68 -5.22 -7.36 -2.34
CA SER A 68 -6.06 -7.43 -1.15
C SER A 68 -5.90 -6.18 -0.28
N GLU A 69 -6.90 -5.87 0.54
CA GLU A 69 -6.82 -4.79 1.54
C GLU A 69 -5.59 -4.97 2.43
N GLN A 70 -5.34 -6.20 2.91
CA GLN A 70 -4.13 -6.53 3.68
C GLN A 70 -2.81 -6.21 2.94
N VAL A 71 -2.71 -6.46 1.64
CA VAL A 71 -1.50 -6.08 0.86
C VAL A 71 -1.41 -4.57 0.72
N ARG A 72 -2.56 -3.88 0.60
CA ARG A 72 -2.59 -2.42 0.54
C ARG A 72 -2.19 -1.78 1.85
N ASP A 73 -2.73 -2.26 2.97
CA ASP A 73 -2.38 -1.78 4.31
C ASP A 73 -0.88 -2.01 4.57
N GLY A 74 -0.37 -3.19 4.20
CA GLY A 74 1.06 -3.51 4.27
C GLY A 74 1.95 -2.61 3.43
N PHE A 75 1.51 -2.22 2.24
CA PHE A 75 2.20 -1.23 1.40
C PHE A 75 2.30 0.11 2.13
N GLU A 76 1.20 0.59 2.72
CA GLU A 76 1.18 1.87 3.44
C GLU A 76 2.14 1.85 4.62
N ILE A 77 2.06 0.80 5.45
CA ILE A 77 2.97 0.57 6.58
C ILE A 77 4.44 0.56 6.13
N TYR A 78 4.74 -0.14 5.04
CA TYR A 78 6.12 -0.28 4.56
C TYR A 78 6.70 1.01 4.01
N VAL A 79 5.92 1.72 3.20
CA VAL A 79 6.31 3.01 2.61
C VAL A 79 6.52 4.04 3.71
N ASP A 80 5.60 4.13 4.68
CA ASP A 80 5.72 5.09 5.77
C ASP A 80 6.93 4.80 6.66
N ALA A 81 7.15 3.52 6.98
CA ALA A 81 8.29 3.12 7.80
C ALA A 81 9.64 3.39 7.10
N LEU A 82 9.68 3.39 5.75
CA LEU A 82 10.87 3.77 4.97
C LEU A 82 11.01 5.29 4.82
N ASP A 83 9.92 6.03 4.65
CA ASP A 83 9.94 7.50 4.61
C ASP A 83 10.50 8.07 5.92
N ASP A 84 10.11 7.50 7.06
CA ASP A 84 10.63 7.84 8.39
C ASP A 84 12.16 7.65 8.53
N LYS A 85 12.77 6.81 7.67
CA LYS A 85 14.22 6.57 7.63
C LYS A 85 14.95 7.62 6.78
N GLY A 86 14.25 8.33 5.91
CA GLY A 86 14.77 9.45 5.13
C GLY A 86 16.02 9.10 4.31
N ASP A 87 17.13 9.78 4.60
CA ASP A 87 18.37 9.69 3.83
C ASP A 87 19.20 8.41 4.10
N GLU A 88 18.76 7.51 4.98
CA GLU A 88 19.41 6.21 5.19
C GLU A 88 19.47 5.41 3.88
N ALA A 89 20.54 4.64 3.66
CA ALA A 89 20.60 3.72 2.54
C ALA A 89 19.49 2.67 2.68
N TYR A 90 18.76 2.38 1.59
CA TYR A 90 17.63 1.46 1.62
C TYR A 90 17.95 0.11 2.28
N ASP A 91 19.10 -0.48 1.96
CA ASP A 91 19.53 -1.75 2.54
C ASP A 91 19.77 -1.68 4.06
N GLU A 92 20.18 -0.54 4.60
CA GLU A 92 20.32 -0.36 6.05
C GLU A 92 18.95 -0.12 6.71
N ALA A 93 18.16 0.77 6.12
CA ALA A 93 16.83 1.11 6.58
C ALA A 93 15.90 -0.11 6.66
N ARG A 94 15.83 -0.91 5.59
CA ARG A 94 14.94 -2.09 5.51
C ARG A 94 15.23 -3.14 6.59
N ASN A 95 16.50 -3.27 6.99
CA ASN A 95 16.92 -4.23 8.01
C ASN A 95 16.63 -3.74 9.45
N THR A 96 16.23 -2.49 9.61
CA THR A 96 15.96 -1.84 10.90
C THR A 96 14.54 -1.28 11.00
N LEU A 97 13.65 -1.65 10.09
CA LEU A 97 12.24 -1.25 10.13
C LEU A 97 11.57 -1.81 11.38
N ALA A 98 10.80 -0.94 12.04
CA ALA A 98 9.99 -1.29 13.19
C ALA A 98 8.52 -1.29 12.76
N VAL A 99 8.01 -2.46 12.39
CA VAL A 99 6.57 -2.64 12.13
C VAL A 99 5.85 -2.87 13.45
N PRO A 100 4.75 -2.15 13.75
CA PRO A 100 3.94 -2.43 14.93
C PRO A 100 3.49 -3.89 14.95
N ARG A 101 3.44 -4.51 16.13
CA ARG A 101 3.15 -5.95 16.24
C ARG A 101 1.84 -6.38 15.61
N ASP A 102 0.82 -5.53 15.70
CA ASP A 102 -0.51 -5.80 15.19
C ASP A 102 -0.57 -5.70 13.64
N ASP A 103 0.45 -5.09 13.04
CA ASP A 103 0.54 -4.76 11.61
C ASP A 103 1.57 -5.63 10.86
N VAL A 104 2.27 -6.54 11.57
CA VAL A 104 3.30 -7.41 10.99
C VAL A 104 2.75 -8.28 9.87
N ALA A 105 1.53 -8.80 10.02
CA ALA A 105 0.91 -9.66 9.03
C ALA A 105 0.67 -8.92 7.70
N ASP A 106 0.31 -7.64 7.78
CA ASP A 106 0.04 -6.83 6.60
C ASP A 106 1.35 -6.46 5.90
N GLY A 107 2.35 -6.04 6.67
CA GLY A 107 3.71 -5.83 6.16
C GLY A 107 4.28 -7.09 5.47
N ASP A 108 4.18 -8.26 6.10
CA ASP A 108 4.63 -9.53 5.52
C ASP A 108 3.86 -9.88 4.23
N ALA A 109 2.55 -9.65 4.20
CA ALA A 109 1.74 -9.89 3.01
C ALA A 109 2.16 -9.00 1.84
N PHE A 110 2.45 -7.72 2.10
CA PHE A 110 2.96 -6.80 1.09
C PHE A 110 4.34 -7.22 0.58
N ILE A 111 5.29 -7.53 1.47
CA ILE A 111 6.63 -7.96 1.06
C ILE A 111 6.56 -9.25 0.22
N SER A 112 5.77 -10.24 0.65
CA SER A 112 5.57 -11.47 -0.12
C SER A 112 4.98 -11.18 -1.50
N TYR A 113 3.94 -10.34 -1.57
CA TYR A 113 3.31 -9.96 -2.83
C TYR A 113 4.32 -9.26 -3.77
N MET A 114 5.06 -8.28 -3.26
CA MET A 114 6.04 -7.52 -4.03
C MET A 114 7.14 -8.43 -4.58
N THR A 115 7.71 -9.28 -3.74
CA THR A 115 8.76 -10.22 -4.15
C THR A 115 8.24 -11.20 -5.20
N ASP A 116 7.17 -11.94 -4.93
CA ASP A 116 6.67 -12.98 -5.83
C ASP A 116 6.22 -12.40 -7.18
N THR A 117 5.48 -11.28 -7.12
CA THR A 117 4.95 -10.63 -8.33
C THR A 117 6.06 -10.09 -9.21
N CYS A 118 7.06 -9.42 -8.62
CA CYS A 118 8.13 -8.82 -9.40
C CYS A 118 9.17 -9.82 -9.88
N GLU A 119 9.46 -10.87 -9.10
CA GLU A 119 10.25 -12.00 -9.59
C GLU A 119 9.61 -12.64 -10.81
N GLN A 120 8.30 -12.91 -10.77
CA GLN A 120 7.57 -13.47 -11.90
C GLN A 120 7.56 -12.51 -13.11
N TYR A 121 7.28 -11.22 -12.89
CA TYR A 121 7.28 -10.21 -13.94
C TYR A 121 8.63 -10.16 -14.69
N PHE A 122 9.75 -10.14 -13.96
CA PHE A 122 11.07 -10.10 -14.59
C PHE A 122 11.45 -11.42 -15.27
N ALA A 123 11.04 -12.56 -14.71
CA ALA A 123 11.22 -13.86 -15.35
C ALA A 123 10.49 -13.94 -16.70
N ASP A 124 9.22 -13.52 -16.75
CA ASP A 124 8.42 -13.52 -17.97
C ASP A 124 9.00 -12.57 -19.04
N ARG A 125 9.49 -11.40 -18.63
CA ARG A 125 10.18 -10.44 -19.51
C ARG A 125 11.47 -11.01 -20.09
N ALA A 126 12.23 -11.79 -19.31
CA ALA A 126 13.45 -12.43 -19.78
C ALA A 126 13.17 -13.49 -20.85
N VAL A 127 12.09 -14.27 -20.70
CA VAL A 127 11.64 -15.25 -21.70
C VAL A 127 11.20 -14.54 -22.98
N ALA A 128 10.35 -13.51 -22.87
CA ALA A 128 9.83 -12.77 -24.03
C ALA A 128 10.94 -12.02 -24.81
N GLY A 129 11.99 -11.55 -24.14
CA GLY A 129 13.14 -10.92 -24.77
C GLY A 129 14.12 -11.89 -25.43
N GLY A 130 14.10 -13.17 -25.05
CA GLY A 130 14.98 -14.21 -25.58
C GLY A 130 14.63 -14.71 -26.99
N ASP A 131 13.37 -14.55 -27.42
CA ASP A 131 12.89 -15.01 -28.73
C ASP A 131 13.14 -14.01 -29.88
N ALA A 132 13.72 -12.83 -29.60
CA ALA A 132 13.97 -11.79 -30.60
C ALA A 132 15.31 -11.95 -31.38
N SER A 133 16.03 -13.06 -31.21
CA SER A 133 17.28 -13.33 -31.95
C SER A 133 17.21 -14.62 -32.78
N ALA A 134 16.59 -14.54 -33.94
CA ALA A 134 16.88 -15.43 -35.07
C ALA A 134 16.52 -14.79 -36.43
N PRO A 135 17.49 -14.15 -37.13
CA PRO A 135 17.62 -14.27 -38.57
C PRO A 135 18.43 -15.51 -38.97
#